data_AF-A0A1H7DZ74-F1
#
_entry.id   AF-A0A1H7DZ74-F1
#
_cell.length_a   1.000
_cell.length_b   1.000
_cell.length_c   1.000
_cell.angle_alpha   90.00
_cell.angle_beta   90.00
_cell.angle_gamma   90.00
#
_symmetry.space_group_name_H-M   'P 1'
#
loop_
_entity.id
_entity.type
_entity.pdbx_description
1 polymer ?
#
loop_
_entity_poly.entity_id
_entity_poly.type
_entity_poly.pdbx_seq_one_letter_code
_entity_poly.pdbx_strand_id
1 'polypeptide(L)' 'MTMVEAGDWAVELPRPLILHAGEQVWIEGAAVFVRQPDGDVVRHDGDGFWLCR' A
#
# COMPACT_ATOMS: atom_id res chain seq x y z
N MET A 1 7.39 -2.04 -10.97
CA MET A 1 7.62 -1.52 -9.62
C MET A 1 6.56 -0.46 -9.37
N THR A 2 5.83 -0.57 -8.25
CA THR A 2 4.75 0.36 -7.89
C THR A 2 5.08 0.97 -6.55
N MET A 3 5.13 2.29 -6.47
CA MET A 3 5.31 3.03 -5.23
C MET A 3 3.94 3.51 -4.75
N VAL A 4 3.63 3.25 -3.48
CA VAL A 4 2.42 3.72 -2.81
C VAL A 4 2.84 4.74 -1.76
N GLU A 5 2.28 5.94 -1.80
CA GLU A 5 2.60 7.02 -0.87
C GLU A 5 1.41 7.35 0.03
N ALA A 6 1.65 7.54 1.33
CA ALA A 6 0.68 8.02 2.29
C ALA A 6 1.35 8.99 3.27
N GLY A 7 1.05 10.30 3.12
CA GLY A 7 1.62 11.34 3.97
C GLY A 7 3.13 11.53 3.73
N ASP A 8 3.91 11.20 4.76
CA ASP A 8 5.38 11.23 4.82
C ASP A 8 6.02 9.85 4.60
N TRP A 9 5.23 8.84 4.23
CA TRP A 9 5.71 7.48 3.97
C TRP A 9 5.48 7.05 2.52
N ALA A 10 6.40 6.24 2.02
CA ALA A 10 6.26 5.50 0.77
C ALA A 10 6.58 4.01 0.98
N VAL A 11 5.89 3.13 0.26
CA VAL A 11 6.23 1.70 0.16
C VAL A 11 6.39 1.31 -1.29
N GLU A 12 7.52 0.71 -1.63
CA GLU A 12 7.77 0.13 -2.95
C GLU A 12 7.41 -1.35 -2.95
N LEU A 13 6.50 -1.74 -3.85
CA LEU A 13 6.05 -3.12 -3.97
C LEU A 13 6.85 -3.90 -5.03
N PRO A 14 7.18 -5.19 -4.76
CA PRO A 14 7.92 -6.04 -5.70
C PRO A 14 7.11 -6.41 -6.95
N ARG A 15 5.78 -6.25 -6.89
CA ARG A 15 4.85 -6.49 -8.00
C ARG A 15 3.85 -5.36 -8.10
N PRO A 16 3.29 -5.11 -9.31
CA PRO A 16 2.23 -4.13 -9.48
C PRO A 16 1.03 -4.46 -8.60
N LEU A 17 0.48 -3.44 -7.94
CA LEU A 17 -0.79 -3.50 -7.23
C LEU A 17 -1.88 -2.96 -8.15
N ILE A 18 -2.88 -3.78 -8.45
CA ILE A 18 -4.06 -3.39 -9.22
C ILE A 18 -5.18 -3.15 -8.22
N LEU A 19 -5.73 -1.95 -8.22
CA LEU A 19 -6.83 -1.55 -7.34
C LEU A 19 -8.13 -1.47 -8.11
N HIS A 20 -9.20 -1.86 -7.44
CA HIS A 20 -10.57 -1.78 -7.91
C HIS A 20 -11.34 -0.66 -7.20
N ALA A 21 -12.37 -0.15 -7.86
CA ALA A 21 -13.22 0.89 -7.28
C ALA A 21 -13.88 0.37 -5.98
N GLY A 22 -13.80 1.17 -4.92
CA GLY A 22 -14.36 0.83 -3.60
C GLY A 22 -13.36 0.20 -2.63
N GLU A 23 -12.18 -0.20 -3.09
CA GLU A 23 -11.12 -0.68 -2.20
C GLU A 23 -10.51 0.48 -1.39
N GLN A 24 -10.09 0.18 -0.17
CA GLN A 24 -9.40 1.13 0.70
C GLN A 24 -7.97 0.70 0.92
N VAL A 25 -7.04 1.65 0.87
CA VAL A 25 -5.60 1.37 0.90
C VAL A 25 -4.93 2.21 1.97
N TRP A 26 -4.06 1.59 2.77
CA TRP A 26 -3.24 2.28 3.76
C TRP A 26 -1.87 1.60 3.91
N ILE A 27 -0.95 2.30 4.57
CA ILE A 27 0.42 1.84 4.82
C ILE A 27 0.60 1.64 6.33
N GLU A 28 1.20 0.53 6.73
CA GLU A 28 1.73 0.33 8.09
C GLU A 28 3.15 -0.25 8.00
N GLY A 29 4.14 0.53 8.45
CA GLY A 29 5.55 0.17 8.33
C GLY A 29 5.98 0.00 6.87
N ALA A 30 6.45 -1.20 6.52
CA ALA A 30 6.90 -1.56 5.17
C ALA A 30 5.84 -2.33 4.36
N ALA A 31 4.58 -2.28 4.76
CA ALA A 31 3.50 -3.02 4.11
C ALA A 31 2.35 -2.10 3.68
N VAL A 32 1.76 -2.46 2.54
CA VAL A 32 0.52 -1.88 2.02
C VAL A 32 -0.62 -2.84 2.33
N PHE A 33 -1.71 -2.32 2.87
CA PHE A 33 -2.93 -3.06 3.17
C PHE A 33 -4.05 -2.60 2.25
N VAL A 34 -4.79 -3.56 1.71
CA VAL A 34 -5.95 -3.31 0.84
C VAL A 34 -7.16 -3.98 1.48
N ARG A 35 -8.18 -3.19 1.82
CA ARG A 35 -9.49 -3.70 2.24
C ARG A 35 -10.42 -3.77 1.03
N GLN A 36 -10.90 -4.98 0.76
CA GLN A 36 -11.87 -5.28 -0.29
C GLN A 36 -13.29 -4.83 0.10
N PRO A 37 -14.22 -4.68 -0.87
CA PRO A 37 -15.58 -4.26 -0.59
C PRO A 37 -16.38 -5.21 0.32
N ASP A 38 -16.02 -6.49 0.38
CA ASP A 38 -16.61 -7.49 1.27
C ASP A 38 -16.07 -7.42 2.72
N GLY A 39 -15.03 -6.62 2.95
CA GLY A 39 -14.40 -6.42 4.24
C GLY A 39 -13.09 -7.19 4.43
N ASP A 40 -12.71 -8.07 3.49
CA ASP A 40 -11.45 -8.81 3.58
C ASP A 40 -10.25 -7.87 3.44
N VAL A 41 -9.19 -8.16 4.19
CA VAL A 41 -7.95 -7.35 4.19
C VAL A 41 -6.81 -8.19 3.67
N VAL A 42 -6.19 -7.71 2.59
CA VAL A 42 -5.00 -8.32 1.99
C VAL A 42 -3.79 -7.45 2.31
N ARG A 43 -2.71 -8.11 2.74
CA ARG A 43 -1.41 -7.48 3.01
C ARG A 43 -0.45 -7.71 1.85
N HIS A 44 0.24 -6.65 1.45
CA HIS A 44 1.30 -6.66 0.46
C HIS A 44 2.59 -6.15 1.09
N ASP A 45 3.57 -7.04 1.25
CA ASP A 45 4.89 -6.66 1.74
C ASP A 45 5.70 -5.95 0.65
N GLY A 46 6.44 -4.91 1.06
CA GLY A 46 7.35 -4.14 0.23
C GLY A 46 8.50 -3.55 1.04
N ASP A 47 9.14 -2.54 0.46
CA ASP A 47 10.21 -1.78 1.11
C ASP A 47 9.68 -0.41 1.51
N GLY A 48 9.71 -0.08 2.80
CA GLY A 48 9.17 1.17 3.35
C GLY A 48 10.22 2.26 3.50
N PHE A 49 9.88 3.48 3.11
CA PHE A 49 10.77 4.66 3.12
C PHE A 49 10.08 5.87 3.73
N TRP A 50 10.86 6.66 4.46
CA TRP A 50 10.43 7.98 4.92
C TRP A 50 10.69 9.01 3.81
N LEU A 51 9.66 9.74 3.43
CA LEU A 51 9.74 10.85 2.48
C LEU A 51 10.16 12.11 3.27
N CYS A 52 11.46 12.35 3.39
CA CYS A 52 11.97 13.64 3.86
C CYS A 52 11.50 14.74 2.89
N ARG A 53 10.47 15.51 3.27
CA ARG A 53 9.99 16.67 2.52
C ARG A 53 10.71 17.94 2.92
#